data_AF-A0A957K049-F1
#
_entry.id   AF-A0A957K049-F1
#
_cell.length_a   1.000
_cell.length_b   1.000
_cell.length_c   1.000
_cell.angle_alpha   90.00
_cell.angle_beta   90.00
_cell.angle_gamma   90.00
#
_symmetry.space_group_name_H-M   'P 1'
#
loop_
_entity.id
_entity.type
_entity.pdbx_description
1 polymer ?
#
loop_
_entity_poly.entity_id
_entity_poly.type
_entity_poly.pdbx_seq_one_letter_code
_entity_poly.pdbx_strand_id
1 'polypeptide(L)'
;LSKKPVRYLFLAGLLLLLLAAVATANGGLSVDWHTIDGGGGIAAASSYQLEGTIGQPEGGHQAVGGSYQLNGGYWGAAAPPDYAIYLPLVQRP
;
A
#
# COMPACT_ATOMS: atom_id res chain seq x y z
N LEU A 1 26.58 14.32 -57.02
CA LEU A 1 26.20 13.10 -56.28
C LEU A 1 24.84 13.30 -55.63
N SER A 2 23.87 12.43 -55.91
CA SER A 2 22.52 12.49 -55.35
C SER A 2 22.56 12.27 -53.84
N LYS A 3 22.06 13.21 -53.02
CA LYS A 3 22.00 13.11 -51.54
C LYS A 3 20.90 12.15 -51.04
N LYS A 4 20.17 11.51 -51.95
CA LYS A 4 19.07 10.57 -51.67
C LYS A 4 19.48 9.40 -50.73
N PRO A 5 20.62 8.71 -50.88
CA PRO A 5 20.96 7.58 -50.02
C PRO A 5 21.24 8.03 -48.58
N VAL A 6 21.84 9.20 -48.38
CA VAL A 6 22.08 9.79 -47.05
C VAL A 6 20.75 10.12 -46.36
N ARG A 7 19.76 10.62 -47.11
CA ARG A 7 18.41 10.88 -46.58
C ARG A 7 17.71 9.59 -46.13
N TYR A 8 17.80 8.50 -46.90
CA TYR A 8 17.18 7.23 -46.53
C TYR A 8 17.87 6.58 -45.33
N LEU A 9 19.20 6.65 -45.23
CA LEU A 9 19.95 6.17 -44.07
C LEU A 9 19.58 6.95 -42.80
N PHE A 10 19.44 8.28 -42.91
CA PHE A 10 19.01 9.11 -41.79
C PHE A 10 17.57 8.78 -41.35
N LEU A 11 16.64 8.62 -42.30
CA LEU A 11 15.26 8.23 -42.00
C LEU A 11 15.16 6.84 -41.38
N ALA A 12 15.95 5.87 -41.85
CA ALA A 12 16.03 4.54 -41.28
C ALA A 12 16.60 4.56 -39.85
N GLY A 13 17.64 5.36 -39.61
CA GLY A 13 18.20 5.56 -38.26
C GLY A 13 17.19 6.20 -37.31
N LEU A 14 16.45 7.22 -37.78
CA LEU A 14 15.41 7.87 -36.99
C LEU A 14 14.27 6.90 -36.65
N LEU A 15 13.85 6.08 -37.63
CA LEU A 15 12.83 5.06 -37.42
C LEU A 15 13.29 4.03 -36.37
N LEU A 16 14.53 3.53 -36.47
CA LEU A 16 15.08 2.60 -35.49
C LEU A 16 15.12 3.17 -34.07
N LEU A 17 15.51 4.45 -33.92
CA LEU A 17 15.52 5.13 -32.63
C LEU A 17 14.11 5.27 -32.05
N LEU A 18 13.11 5.57 -32.88
CA LEU A 18 11.72 5.66 -32.46
C LEU A 18 11.17 4.29 -32.01
N LEU A 19 11.46 3.21 -32.74
CA LEU A 19 11.06 1.86 -32.32
C LEU A 19 11.73 1.43 -31.00
N ALA A 20 13.01 1.76 -30.81
CA ALA A 20 13.72 1.46 -29.58
C ALA A 20 13.13 2.20 -28.36
N ALA A 21 12.80 3.49 -28.52
CA ALA A 21 12.18 4.29 -27.47
C ALA A 21 10.81 3.72 -27.05
N VAL A 22 9.98 3.31 -28.01
CA VAL A 22 8.66 2.69 -27.74
C VAL A 22 8.81 1.35 -27.02
N ALA A 23 9.79 0.53 -27.38
CA ALA A 23 10.03 -0.76 -26.71
C ALA A 23 10.42 -0.59 -25.22
N THR A 24 11.14 0.49 -24.88
CA THR A 24 11.56 0.80 -23.50
C THR A 24 10.51 1.58 -22.69
N ALA A 25 9.47 2.09 -23.34
CA ALA A 25 8.43 2.91 -22.69
C ALA A 25 7.40 2.10 -21.88
N ASN A 26 7.57 0.78 -21.79
CA ASN A 26 6.79 -0.05 -20.88
C ASN A 26 7.23 0.28 -19.45
N GLY A 27 6.63 1.32 -18.86
CA GLY A 27 6.65 1.54 -17.41
C GLY A 27 6.32 0.20 -16.77
N GLY A 28 7.27 -0.35 -16.02
CA GLY A 28 7.29 -1.76 -15.65
C GLY A 28 5.93 -2.26 -15.16
N LEU A 29 5.66 -3.55 -15.34
CA LEU A 29 4.43 -4.18 -14.85
C LEU A 29 4.30 -3.92 -13.34
N SER A 30 3.51 -2.91 -12.95
CA SER A 30 3.10 -2.70 -11.57
C SER A 30 1.80 -3.47 -11.39
N VAL A 31 1.85 -4.48 -10.55
CA VAL A 31 0.64 -5.09 -10.02
C VAL A 31 0.48 -4.52 -8.63
N ASP A 32 -0.33 -3.49 -8.52
CA ASP A 32 -0.69 -2.92 -7.23
C ASP A 32 -1.53 -3.97 -6.49
N TRP A 33 -1.03 -4.45 -5.37
CA TRP A 33 -1.69 -5.45 -4.54
C TRP A 33 -1.94 -4.90 -3.15
N HIS A 34 -3.10 -5.20 -2.61
CA HIS A 34 -3.50 -4.85 -1.25
C HIS A 34 -4.14 -6.08 -0.61
N THR A 35 -3.78 -6.37 0.63
CA THR A 35 -4.47 -7.36 1.44
C THR A 35 -5.53 -6.68 2.28
N ILE A 36 -6.77 -7.21 2.24
CA ILE A 36 -7.73 -6.98 3.31
C ILE A 36 -7.55 -8.17 4.23
N ASP A 37 -6.76 -7.97 5.26
CA ASP A 37 -6.75 -8.90 6.34
C ASP A 37 -8.10 -8.62 7.10
N GLY A 38 -8.99 -9.60 7.32
CA GLY A 38 -10.44 -9.31 7.53
C GLY A 38 -10.90 -8.70 8.86
N GLY A 39 -11.20 -7.41 8.98
CA GLY A 39 -11.52 -6.76 10.28
C GLY A 39 -12.70 -7.27 11.14
N GLY A 40 -12.56 -8.39 11.87
CA GLY A 40 -13.13 -8.57 13.22
C GLY A 40 -14.59 -8.93 13.41
N GLY A 41 -14.97 -9.20 14.67
CA GLY A 41 -16.32 -9.59 15.06
C GLY A 41 -16.57 -9.51 16.57
N ILE A 42 -17.82 -9.25 16.95
CA ILE A 42 -18.26 -9.15 18.35
C ILE A 42 -18.91 -10.48 18.76
N ALA A 43 -18.41 -11.08 19.84
CA ALA A 43 -19.07 -12.15 20.56
C ALA A 43 -19.49 -11.63 21.94
N ALA A 44 -20.79 -11.76 22.27
CA ALA A 44 -21.32 -11.26 23.54
C ALA A 44 -21.97 -12.40 24.34
N ALA A 45 -21.75 -12.39 25.66
CA ALA A 45 -22.42 -13.28 26.59
C ALA A 45 -22.66 -12.58 27.93
N SER A 46 -23.93 -12.52 28.36
CA SER A 46 -24.34 -11.89 29.63
C SER A 46 -23.79 -10.46 29.78
N SER A 47 -22.89 -10.22 30.73
CA SER A 47 -22.31 -8.90 31.05
C SER A 47 -20.97 -8.65 30.37
N TYR A 48 -20.54 -9.53 29.46
CA TYR A 48 -19.24 -9.46 28.80
C TYR A 48 -19.39 -9.36 27.30
N GLN A 49 -18.55 -8.51 26.73
CA GLN A 49 -18.40 -8.32 25.30
C GLN A 49 -16.95 -8.63 24.91
N LEU A 50 -16.79 -9.44 23.88
CA LEU A 50 -15.51 -9.80 23.28
C LEU A 50 -15.50 -9.25 21.86
N GLU A 51 -14.53 -8.39 21.56
CA GLU A 51 -14.37 -7.82 20.24
C GLU A 51 -13.04 -8.29 19.64
N GLY A 52 -13.10 -8.97 18.50
CA GLY A 52 -11.94 -9.41 17.74
C GLY A 52 -11.75 -8.59 16.47
N THR A 53 -10.56 -8.62 15.89
CA THR A 53 -10.19 -8.01 14.60
C THR A 53 -9.36 -9.02 13.81
N ILE A 54 -9.70 -9.35 12.57
CA ILE A 54 -8.77 -10.07 11.68
C ILE A 54 -8.12 -8.96 10.85
N GLY A 55 -6.80 -8.93 10.77
CA GLY A 55 -6.16 -8.08 9.80
C GLY A 55 -6.23 -6.57 9.91
N GLN A 56 -5.83 -6.05 11.06
CA GLN A 56 -5.53 -4.63 11.13
C GLN A 56 -4.34 -4.29 10.21
N PRO A 57 -4.51 -3.33 9.27
CA PRO A 57 -3.41 -2.79 8.49
C PRO A 57 -2.43 -2.01 9.36
N GLU A 58 -1.15 -2.14 9.02
CA GLU A 58 0.00 -1.64 9.75
C GLU A 58 -0.01 -0.10 9.88
N GLY A 59 -0.69 0.36 10.91
CA GLY A 59 -0.26 1.49 11.72
C GLY A 59 -0.12 1.04 13.16
N GLY A 60 0.49 -0.15 13.33
CA GLY A 60 0.96 -0.64 14.61
C GLY A 60 2.05 0.28 15.13
N HIS A 61 1.95 0.60 16.42
CA HIS A 61 2.73 1.60 17.13
C HIS A 61 2.46 3.04 16.68
N GLN A 62 2.21 3.86 17.69
CA GLN A 62 1.96 5.28 17.58
C GLN A 62 3.09 5.98 16.80
N ALA A 63 2.78 6.55 15.63
CA ALA A 63 3.72 7.38 14.91
C ALA A 63 3.74 8.78 15.53
N VAL A 64 4.91 9.21 16.02
CA VAL A 64 5.07 10.52 16.67
C VAL A 64 5.83 11.49 15.76
N GLY A 65 5.33 12.71 15.64
CA GLY A 65 5.92 13.76 14.81
C GLY A 65 5.71 15.13 15.45
N GLY A 66 6.75 15.69 16.07
CA GLY A 66 6.64 16.93 16.84
C GLY A 66 5.70 16.76 18.04
N SER A 67 4.68 17.61 18.15
CA SER A 67 3.63 17.50 19.18
C SER A 67 2.46 16.61 18.78
N TYR A 68 2.54 15.92 17.64
CA TYR A 68 1.44 15.11 17.09
C TYR A 68 1.73 13.63 17.24
N GLN A 69 0.66 12.87 17.48
CA GLN A 69 0.66 11.41 17.60
C GLN A 69 -0.40 10.86 16.65
N LEU A 70 -0.03 9.84 15.87
CA LEU A 70 -0.91 9.12 14.96
C LEU A 70 -1.00 7.67 15.43
N ASN A 71 -2.19 7.25 15.85
CA ASN A 71 -2.47 5.86 16.17
C ASN A 71 -3.18 5.22 14.98
N GLY A 72 -2.61 4.13 14.44
CA GLY A 72 -3.25 3.31 13.43
C GLY A 72 -3.83 2.03 14.01
N GLY A 73 -4.48 1.24 13.15
CA GLY A 73 -5.17 0.01 13.55
C GLY A 73 -6.60 0.23 14.07
N TYR A 74 -7.41 -0.83 14.02
CA TYR A 74 -8.80 -0.83 14.50
C TYR A 74 -8.91 -0.50 16.00
N TRP A 75 -7.86 -0.77 16.78
CA TRP A 75 -7.80 -0.46 18.22
C TRP A 75 -7.06 0.83 18.60
N GLY A 76 -6.71 1.70 17.63
CA GLY A 76 -5.80 2.84 17.87
C GLY A 76 -6.20 3.83 18.97
N ALA A 77 -7.49 3.93 19.33
CA ALA A 77 -7.95 4.79 20.44
C ALA A 77 -8.15 4.03 21.78
N ALA A 78 -8.20 2.70 21.74
CA ALA A 78 -8.46 1.85 22.91
C ALA A 78 -7.17 1.31 23.55
N ALA A 79 -6.07 1.27 22.79
CA ALA A 79 -4.76 0.85 23.27
C ALA A 79 -3.94 2.06 23.77
N PRO A 80 -3.25 1.96 24.92
CA PRO A 80 -2.19 2.91 25.24
C PRO A 80 -1.10 2.85 24.16
N PRO A 81 -0.39 3.96 23.92
CA PRO A 81 0.50 4.13 22.76
C PRO A 81 1.63 3.10 22.63
N ASP A 82 2.01 2.51 23.76
CA ASP A 82 3.11 1.56 23.86
C ASP A 82 2.67 0.10 23.63
N TYR A 83 1.38 -0.17 23.51
CA TYR A 83 0.85 -1.53 23.39
C TYR A 83 0.16 -1.75 22.05
N ALA A 84 0.62 -2.76 21.33
CA ALA A 84 -0.10 -3.28 20.19
C ALA A 84 -1.10 -4.35 20.65
N ILE A 85 -2.37 -4.20 20.24
CA ILE A 85 -3.46 -5.13 20.60
C ILE A 85 -3.58 -6.18 19.49
N TYR A 86 -2.98 -7.34 19.76
CA TYR A 86 -3.03 -8.50 18.87
C TYR A 86 -4.09 -9.54 19.29
N LEU A 87 -4.64 -9.40 20.49
CA LEU A 87 -5.62 -10.30 21.07
C LEU A 87 -6.99 -9.60 21.15
N PRO A 88 -8.10 -10.37 21.15
CA PRO A 88 -9.42 -9.81 21.44
C PRO A 88 -9.44 -9.05 22.76
N LEU A 89 -10.13 -7.90 22.77
CA LEU A 89 -10.25 -7.06 23.95
C LEU A 89 -11.50 -7.48 24.75
N VAL A 90 -11.32 -7.73 26.05
CA VAL A 90 -12.43 -7.94 26.99
C VAL A 90 -12.64 -6.66 27.78
N GLN A 91 -13.80 -6.05 27.61
CA GLN A 91 -14.20 -4.86 28.35
C GLN A 91 -15.29 -5.19 29.35
N ARG A 92 -15.27 -4.49 30.49
CA ARG A 92 -16.34 -4.50 31.48
C ARG A 92 -16.95 -3.10 31.49
N PRO A 93 -18.29 -2.96 31.41
CA PRO A 93 -18.95 -1.66 31.48
C PRO A 93 -18.76 -0.98 32.84
#